data_AF-A0A5C0DRT4-F1
#
_entry.id   AF-A0A5C0DRT4-F1
#
_cell.length_a   1.000
_cell.length_b   1.000
_cell.length_c   1.000
_cell.angle_alpha   90.00
_cell.angle_beta   90.00
_cell.angle_gamma   90.00
#
_symmetry.space_group_name_H-M   'P 1'
#
loop_
_entity.id
_entity.type
_entity.pdbx_description
1 polymer ?
#
loop_
_entity_poly.entity_id
_entity_poly.type
_entity_poly.pdbx_seq_one_letter_code
_entity_poly.pdbx_strand_id
1 'polypeptide(L)' 'MLGLQPTAAFTEVKKAYKTLVKKWHPDLFVNQPQMQKQVQEKMQLVNEADNILNDHHQ' A
#
# COMPACT_ATOMS: atom_id res chain seq x y z
N MET A 1 -10.38 21.89 -8.68
CA MET A 1 -9.33 21.08 -9.32
C MET A 1 -8.19 20.94 -8.34
N LEU A 2 -8.03 19.76 -7.73
CA LEU A 2 -6.92 19.50 -6.82
C LEU A 2 -5.65 19.37 -7.66
N GLY A 3 -4.73 20.32 -7.49
CA GLY A 3 -3.46 20.43 -8.22
C GLY A 3 -2.42 19.36 -7.87
N LEU A 4 -2.84 18.15 -7.52
CA LEU A 4 -1.98 16.99 -7.49
C LEU A 4 -2.04 16.39 -8.88
N GLN A 5 -0.95 16.49 -9.63
CA GLN A 5 -0.80 15.72 -10.85
C GLN A 5 -0.99 14.24 -10.45
N PRO A 6 -2.05 13.58 -10.93
CA PRO A 6 -2.41 12.24 -10.43
C PRO A 6 -1.33 11.20 -10.77
N THR A 7 -0.46 11.51 -11.75
CA THR A 7 0.79 10.80 -12.05
C THR A 7 1.82 10.85 -10.92
N ALA A 8 1.95 11.96 -10.17
CA ALA A 8 2.88 12.09 -9.05
C ALA A 8 2.41 11.26 -7.83
N ALA A 9 1.11 11.32 -7.54
CA ALA A 9 0.49 10.55 -6.45
C ALA A 9 0.61 9.04 -6.67
N PHE A 10 0.44 8.57 -7.91
CA PHE A 10 0.63 7.15 -8.24
C PHE A 10 2.05 6.66 -7.96
N THR A 11 3.07 7.41 -8.36
CA THR A 11 4.46 7.04 -8.06
C THR A 11 4.78 7.04 -6.57
N GLU A 12 4.20 7.95 -5.79
CA GLU A 12 4.37 8.00 -4.33
C GLU A 12 3.67 6.86 -3.63
N VAL A 13 2.43 6.53 -4.01
CA VAL A 13 1.69 5.38 -3.45
C VAL A 13 2.37 4.07 -3.83
N LYS A 14 2.88 3.93 -5.06
CA LYS A 14 3.64 2.74 -5.46
C LYS A 14 4.97 2.61 -4.71
N LYS A 15 5.63 3.73 -4.39
CA LYS A 15 6.83 3.75 -3.51
C LYS A 15 6.48 3.38 -2.07
N ALA A 16 5.40 3.94 -1.53
CA ALA A 16 4.92 3.61 -0.18
C ALA A 16 4.53 2.13 -0.09
N TYR A 17 3.83 1.61 -1.10
CA TYR A 17 3.50 0.19 -1.23
C TYR A 17 4.75 -0.68 -1.22
N LYS A 18 5.74 -0.43 -2.09
CA LYS A 18 7.00 -1.20 -2.09
C LYS A 18 7.73 -1.13 -0.74
N THR A 19 7.66 0.00 -0.05
CA THR A 19 8.29 0.18 1.26
C THR A 19 7.56 -0.62 2.34
N LEU A 20 6.22 -0.58 2.33
CA LEU A 20 5.38 -1.32 3.26
C LEU A 20 5.44 -2.82 3.01
N VAL A 21 5.43 -3.27 1.76
CA VAL A 21 5.64 -4.68 1.38
C VAL A 21 6.99 -5.18 1.88
N LYS A 22 8.07 -4.40 1.72
CA LYS A 22 9.38 -4.81 2.26
C LYS A 22 9.41 -4.85 3.78
N LYS A 23 8.68 -3.95 4.45
CA LYS A 23 8.62 -3.86 5.92
C LYS A 23 7.71 -4.94 6.54
N TRP A 24 6.65 -5.30 5.82
CA TRP A 24 5.59 -6.20 6.26
C TRP A 24 5.54 -7.48 5.41
N HIS A 25 6.64 -7.85 4.75
CA HIS A 25 6.65 -9.01 3.84
C HIS A 25 6.31 -10.28 4.62
N PRO A 26 5.34 -11.10 4.19
CA PRO A 26 4.94 -12.30 4.93
C PRO A 26 6.11 -13.24 5.22
N ASP A 27 7.12 -13.32 4.33
CA ASP A 27 8.37 -14.07 4.56
C ASP A 27 9.16 -13.63 5.82
N LEU A 28 9.04 -12.37 6.24
CA LEU A 28 9.67 -11.86 7.47
C LEU A 28 8.87 -12.24 8.74
N PHE A 29 7.60 -12.61 8.58
CA PHE A 29 6.65 -12.88 9.67
C PHE A 29 6.09 -14.31 9.63
N VAL A 30 6.72 -15.23 8.88
CA VAL A 30 6.29 -16.64 8.79
C VAL A 30 6.19 -17.29 10.17
N ASN A 31 7.11 -16.95 11.07
CA ASN A 31 7.14 -17.46 12.45
C ASN A 31 6.42 -16.55 13.46
N GLN A 32 5.70 -15.52 13.00
CA GLN A 32 5.04 -14.53 13.86
C GLN A 32 3.54 -14.41 13.51
N PRO A 33 2.72 -15.42 13.82
CA PRO A 33 1.30 -15.45 13.50
C PRO A 33 0.51 -14.26 14.08
N GLN A 34 0.94 -13.77 15.24
CA GLN A 34 0.38 -12.59 15.90
C GLN A 34 0.61 -11.28 15.12
N MET A 35 1.65 -11.20 14.29
CA MET A 35 1.92 -10.04 13.43
C MET A 35 1.21 -10.14 12.07
N GLN A 36 0.78 -11.34 11.65
CA GLN A 36 0.12 -11.51 10.34
C GLN A 36 -1.17 -10.69 10.23
N LYS A 37 -1.94 -10.57 11.30
CA LYS A 37 -3.16 -9.75 11.31
C LYS A 37 -2.86 -8.27 11.06
N GLN A 38 -1.83 -7.73 11.72
CA GLN A 38 -1.38 -6.34 11.49
C GLN A 38 -0.80 -6.14 10.09
N VAL A 39 0.00 -7.09 9.60
CA VAL A 39 0.53 -7.09 8.24
C VAL A 39 -0.62 -7.01 7.24
N GLN A 40 -1.65 -7.84 7.41
CA GLN A 40 -2.81 -7.90 6.54
C GLN A 40 -3.60 -6.59 6.55
N GLU A 41 -3.92 -6.04 7.73
CA GLU A 41 -4.62 -4.75 7.85
C GLU A 41 -3.83 -3.61 7.19
N LYS A 42 -2.51 -3.56 7.40
CA LYS A 42 -1.66 -2.54 6.77
C LYS A 42 -1.60 -2.69 5.26
N MET A 43 -1.45 -3.91 4.76
CA MET A 43 -1.46 -4.18 3.32
C MET A 43 -2.79 -3.84 2.66
N GLN A 44 -3.91 -4.09 3.37
CA GLN A 44 -5.25 -3.80 2.89
C GLN A 44 -5.49 -2.29 2.72
N LEU A 45 -5.08 -1.48 3.70
CA LEU A 45 -5.17 -0.01 3.63
C LEU A 45 -4.37 0.57 2.44
N VAL A 46 -3.21 -0.02 2.14
CA VAL A 46 -2.39 0.44 1.01
C VAL A 46 -3.03 0.05 -0.32
N ASN A 47 -3.56 -1.17 -0.42
CA ASN A 47 -4.28 -1.62 -1.61
C ASN A 47 -5.53 -0.76 -1.84
N GLU A 48 -6.28 -0.40 -0.79
CA GLU A 48 -7.43 0.51 -0.90
C GLU A 48 -7.01 1.90 -1.39
N ALA A 49 -5.93 2.46 -0.85
CA ALA A 49 -5.41 3.75 -1.31
C ALA A 49 -4.99 3.70 -2.79
N ASP A 50 -4.34 2.61 -3.23
CA ASP A 50 -3.98 2.39 -4.64
C ASP A 50 -5.23 2.25 -5.51
N ASN A 51 -6.25 1.52 -5.05
CA ASN A 51 -7.49 1.28 -5.80
C ASN A 51 -8.31 2.57 -5.98
N ILE A 52 -8.43 3.40 -4.93
CA ILE A 52 -9.13 4.70 -5.00
C ILE A 52 -8.42 5.65 -5.98
N LEU A 53 -7.09 5.65 -5.98
CA LEU A 53 -6.33 6.48 -6.92
C LEU A 53 -6.43 5.99 -8.37
N ASN A 54 -6.51 4.67 -8.56
CA ASN A 54 -6.66 4.06 -9.88
C ASN A 54 -8.07 4.28 -10.45
N ASP A 55 -9.10 4.23 -9.59
CA ASP A 55 -10.51 4.47 -9.95
C ASP A 55 -10.75 5.94 -10.33
N HIS A 56 -10.06 6.88 -9.68
CA HIS A 56 -10.12 8.31 -10.00
C HIS A 56 -9.46 8.71 -11.33
N HIS A 57 -8.87 7.75 -12.04
CA HIS A 57 -8.11 7.96 -13.27
C HIS A 57 -8.77 7.38 -14.54
N GLN A 58 -10.05 6.99 -14.46
CA GLN A 58 -10.87 6.60 -15.60
C GLN A 58 -11.68 7.77 -16.19
#